data_AF-A0AAD6XVD9-F1
#
_entry.id   AF-A0AAD6XVD9-F1
#
_cell.length_a   1.000
_cell.length_b   1.000
_cell.length_c   1.000
_cell.angle_alpha   90.00
_cell.angle_beta   90.00
_cell.angle_gamma   90.00
#
_symmetry.space_group_name_H-M   'P 1'
#
loop_
_entity.id
_entity.type
_entity.pdbx_description
1 polymer ?
#
loop_
_entity_poly.entity_id
_entity_poly.type
_entity_poly.pdbx_seq_one_letter_code
_entity_poly.pdbx_strand_id
1 'polypeptide(L)'
;MSFAPKPGCPMCGIVATSTHAPSNSPRSPSFPVGSTQPELLWRDDNFTAYREKAHPVSSKGHIIIAFNLHVPSIYTLSSTDLPLLVNIRTLATRLLSSLLAPIPSGSAPLRPNAQFQIGFTTLLTDSKIPVSDHLHAHAYIAPADLMGWWRSKAYGPLSWYAIDDLIAEIRESATNNRIKSGYENRPPAPIDMVPNAGARSGTADGVETTEPGLANADADLENGLRTPSALSPRTALSPQNMIPTIRV
;
A
#
# COMPACT_ATOMS: atom_id res chain seq x y z
N MET A 1 11.43 6.63 -12.66
CA MET A 1 10.71 5.80 -13.67
C MET A 1 9.32 6.38 -13.93
N SER A 2 8.74 6.18 -15.12
CA SER A 2 7.40 6.70 -15.45
C SER A 2 6.46 5.55 -15.77
N PHE A 3 5.52 5.26 -14.87
CA PHE A 3 4.48 4.25 -15.12
C PHE A 3 3.45 4.77 -16.11
N ALA A 4 3.09 3.95 -17.10
CA ALA A 4 2.03 4.29 -18.04
C ALA A 4 0.67 4.29 -17.31
N PRO A 5 -0.12 5.38 -17.39
CA PRO A 5 -1.42 5.42 -16.74
C PRO A 5 -2.39 4.43 -17.41
N LYS A 6 -3.12 3.64 -16.61
CA LYS A 6 -4.18 2.78 -17.12
C LYS A 6 -5.34 3.64 -17.66
N PRO A 7 -5.77 3.45 -18.92
CA PRO A 7 -6.91 4.17 -19.47
C PRO A 7 -8.16 4.00 -18.58
N GLY A 8 -8.82 5.11 -18.27
CA GLY A 8 -10.04 5.11 -17.45
C GLY A 8 -9.82 5.02 -15.93
N CYS A 9 -8.58 4.95 -15.44
CA CYS A 9 -8.29 5.01 -14.00
C CYS A 9 -8.06 6.46 -13.53
N PRO A 10 -8.94 7.04 -12.69
CA PRO A 10 -8.80 8.43 -12.24
C PRO A 10 -7.49 8.70 -11.49
N MET A 11 -7.07 7.76 -10.62
CA MET A 11 -5.82 7.91 -9.85
C MET A 11 -4.58 7.86 -10.72
N CYS A 12 -4.56 7.03 -11.77
CA CYS A 12 -3.47 7.06 -12.74
C CYS A 12 -3.38 8.43 -13.43
N GLY A 13 -4.51 9.09 -13.70
CA GLY A 13 -4.54 10.47 -14.21
C GLY A 13 -3.97 11.50 -13.23
N ILE A 14 -4.29 11.38 -11.93
CA ILE A 14 -3.74 12.26 -10.88
C ILE A 14 -2.22 12.06 -10.74
N VAL A 15 -1.76 10.81 -10.73
CA VAL A 15 -0.34 10.47 -10.71
C VAL A 15 0.39 10.98 -11.96
N ALA A 16 -0.23 10.85 -13.14
CA ALA A 16 0.36 11.26 -14.42
C ALA A 16 0.22 12.75 -14.73
N THR A 17 -0.57 13.52 -13.98
CA THR A 17 -0.59 14.99 -14.07
C THR A 17 0.39 15.62 -13.09
N SER A 18 0.58 15.00 -11.93
CA SER A 18 1.60 15.43 -10.96
C SER A 18 3.04 15.16 -11.40
N THR A 19 3.30 14.31 -12.40
CA THR A 19 4.61 14.10 -13.05
C THR A 19 5.15 15.36 -13.73
N HIS A 20 4.28 16.28 -14.18
CA HIS A 20 4.71 17.49 -14.87
C HIS A 20 5.23 18.59 -13.93
N ALA A 21 5.24 18.35 -12.61
CA ALA A 21 5.87 19.24 -11.64
C ALA A 21 7.30 18.76 -11.32
N PRO A 22 8.34 19.62 -11.48
CA PRO A 22 9.72 19.21 -11.24
C PRO A 22 9.95 18.83 -9.77
N SER A 23 10.60 17.68 -9.57
CA SER A 23 10.80 16.96 -8.29
C SER A 23 11.46 17.75 -7.14
N ASN A 24 12.00 18.96 -7.37
CA ASN A 24 12.90 19.64 -6.41
C ASN A 24 12.69 21.16 -6.26
N SER A 25 11.58 21.76 -6.70
CA SER A 25 11.34 23.17 -6.39
C SER A 25 10.68 23.29 -5.00
N PRO A 26 11.27 24.03 -4.03
CA PRO A 26 10.57 24.38 -2.79
C PRO A 26 9.47 25.38 -3.15
N ARG A 27 8.31 24.87 -3.57
CA ARG A 27 7.14 25.70 -3.80
C ARG A 27 6.31 25.60 -2.53
N SER A 28 6.28 26.68 -1.76
CA SER A 28 5.12 26.96 -0.93
C SER A 28 3.94 27.02 -1.89
N PRO A 29 3.01 26.07 -1.89
CA PRO A 29 2.02 26.05 -2.92
C PRO A 29 0.97 27.12 -2.55
N SER A 30 1.04 28.27 -3.21
CA SER A 30 0.04 29.33 -3.06
C SER A 30 -1.20 28.91 -3.83
N PHE A 31 -2.12 28.24 -3.17
CA PHE A 31 -3.45 28.00 -3.72
C PHE A 31 -4.36 29.18 -3.37
N PRO A 32 -5.30 29.54 -4.26
CA PRO A 32 -6.38 30.43 -3.88
C PRO A 32 -7.09 29.86 -2.65
N VAL A 33 -7.38 30.71 -1.67
CA VAL A 33 -8.18 30.35 -0.50
C VAL A 33 -9.52 29.80 -1.00
N GLY A 34 -9.83 28.53 -0.69
CA GLY A 34 -11.04 27.85 -1.16
C GLY A 34 -10.85 26.88 -2.34
N SER A 35 -9.63 26.69 -2.87
CA SER A 35 -9.38 25.65 -3.87
C SER A 35 -9.64 24.24 -3.30
N THR A 36 -10.48 23.47 -3.99
CA THR A 36 -10.74 22.05 -3.72
C THR A 36 -9.71 21.12 -4.37
N GLN A 37 -8.74 21.67 -5.11
CA GLN A 37 -7.72 20.86 -5.75
C GLN A 37 -6.80 20.19 -4.72
N PRO A 38 -6.43 18.91 -4.94
CA PRO A 38 -5.49 18.22 -4.07
C PRO A 38 -4.14 18.95 -4.07
N GLU A 39 -3.58 19.16 -2.89
CA GLU A 39 -2.28 19.81 -2.71
C GLU A 39 -1.17 18.75 -2.68
N LEU A 40 -0.28 18.75 -3.68
CA LEU A 40 0.84 17.81 -3.74
C LEU A 40 1.82 18.05 -2.59
N LEU A 41 2.07 17.02 -1.78
CA LEU A 41 2.98 17.08 -0.63
C LEU A 41 4.29 16.34 -0.89
N TRP A 42 4.23 15.24 -1.63
CA TRP A 42 5.40 14.39 -1.90
C TRP A 42 5.25 13.68 -3.24
N ARG A 43 6.38 13.42 -3.88
CA ARG A 43 6.47 12.60 -5.07
C ARG A 43 7.84 11.94 -5.13
N ASP A 44 7.86 10.64 -5.39
CA ASP A 44 9.06 9.88 -5.75
C ASP A 44 8.74 8.91 -6.88
N ASP A 45 9.60 7.91 -7.11
CA ASP A 45 9.38 6.89 -8.14
C ASP A 45 8.18 5.99 -7.82
N ASN A 46 7.94 5.66 -6.56
CA ASN A 46 6.91 4.69 -6.14
C ASN A 46 5.58 5.34 -5.75
N PHE A 47 5.61 6.55 -5.20
CA PHE A 47 4.46 7.18 -4.57
C PHE A 47 4.24 8.63 -4.99
N THR A 48 2.97 9.01 -5.01
CA THR A 48 2.51 10.39 -5.05
C THR A 48 1.63 10.63 -3.82
N ALA A 49 1.97 11.61 -3.00
CA ALA A 49 1.17 11.97 -1.83
C ALA A 49 0.61 13.38 -1.95
N TYR A 50 -0.67 13.54 -1.63
CA TYR A 50 -1.34 14.83 -1.64
C TYR A 50 -2.27 14.99 -0.44
N ARG A 51 -2.54 16.23 -0.06
CA ARG A 51 -3.51 16.58 0.97
C ARG A 51 -4.92 16.58 0.38
N GLU A 52 -5.83 15.88 1.05
CA GLU A 52 -7.25 15.88 0.72
C GLU A 52 -7.89 17.17 1.25
N LYS A 53 -8.46 17.98 0.35
CA LYS A 53 -9.08 19.28 0.67
C LYS A 53 -10.58 19.32 0.37
N ALA A 54 -11.07 18.51 -0.55
CA ALA A 54 -12.47 18.49 -0.93
C ALA A 54 -13.31 17.75 0.11
N HIS A 55 -12.83 16.58 0.53
CA HIS A 55 -13.55 15.69 1.43
C HIS A 55 -12.64 15.06 2.52
N PRO A 56 -11.94 15.88 3.33
CA PRO A 56 -11.09 15.37 4.40
C PRO A 56 -11.92 14.61 5.45
N VAL A 57 -11.37 13.55 6.03
CA VAL A 57 -12.01 12.83 7.14
C VAL A 57 -11.68 13.42 8.51
N SER A 58 -10.65 14.27 8.60
CA SER A 58 -10.19 14.93 9.82
C SER A 58 -9.95 16.41 9.58
N SER A 59 -10.41 17.25 10.51
CA SER A 59 -10.13 18.69 10.52
C SER A 59 -8.66 19.02 10.76
N LYS A 60 -7.89 18.09 11.34
CA LYS A 60 -6.46 18.27 11.65
C LYS A 60 -5.55 17.93 10.47
N GLY A 61 -6.00 17.08 9.56
CA GLY A 61 -5.24 16.70 8.38
C GLY A 61 -5.62 15.32 7.87
N HIS A 62 -5.73 15.21 6.54
CA HIS A 62 -5.96 13.98 5.81
C HIS A 62 -5.14 14.04 4.52
N ILE A 63 -4.30 13.03 4.32
CA ILE A 63 -3.47 12.86 3.13
C ILE A 63 -3.82 11.53 2.46
N ILE A 64 -3.66 11.49 1.14
CA ILE A 64 -3.76 10.29 0.33
C ILE A 64 -2.37 10.00 -0.23
N ILE A 65 -1.94 8.74 -0.14
CA ILE A 65 -0.69 8.25 -0.74
C ILE A 65 -1.06 7.22 -1.79
N ALA A 66 -0.87 7.58 -3.06
CA ALA A 66 -1.15 6.73 -4.21
C ALA A 66 0.13 6.03 -4.67
N PHE A 67 0.00 4.77 -5.08
CA PHE A 67 1.05 4.12 -5.85
C PHE A 67 1.15 4.79 -7.22
N ASN A 68 2.37 4.99 -7.73
CA ASN A 68 2.54 5.48 -9.08
C ASN A 68 2.27 4.37 -10.11
N LEU A 69 2.65 3.14 -9.76
CA LEU A 69 2.23 1.93 -10.45
C LEU A 69 0.75 1.67 -10.15
N HIS A 70 0.00 1.26 -11.16
CA HIS A 70 -1.39 0.85 -10.98
C HIS A 70 -1.47 -0.48 -10.21
N VAL A 71 -1.80 -0.39 -8.93
CA VAL A 71 -2.03 -1.56 -8.05
C VAL A 71 -3.53 -1.66 -7.80
N PRO A 72 -4.25 -2.72 -8.20
CA PRO A 72 -5.72 -2.71 -8.17
C PRO A 72 -6.31 -2.87 -6.77
N SER A 73 -5.64 -3.60 -5.86
CA SER A 73 -6.17 -3.84 -4.51
C SER A 73 -5.09 -4.26 -3.51
N ILE A 74 -5.43 -4.35 -2.22
CA ILE A 74 -4.51 -4.92 -1.21
C ILE A 74 -4.17 -6.39 -1.49
N TYR A 75 -5.02 -7.12 -2.22
CA TYR A 75 -4.83 -8.54 -2.51
C TYR A 75 -3.78 -8.82 -3.58
N THR A 76 -3.25 -7.78 -4.24
CA THR A 76 -2.10 -7.92 -5.14
C THR A 76 -0.77 -7.71 -4.45
N LEU A 77 -0.77 -7.32 -3.17
CA LEU A 77 0.45 -7.16 -2.39
C LEU A 77 0.92 -8.51 -1.90
N SER A 78 2.23 -8.75 -2.01
CA SER A 78 2.90 -9.96 -1.55
C SER A 78 3.97 -9.64 -0.50
N SER A 79 4.70 -10.67 -0.07
CA SER A 79 5.81 -10.52 0.87
C SER A 79 6.88 -9.55 0.37
N THR A 80 7.18 -9.53 -0.93
CA THR A 80 8.20 -8.64 -1.51
C THR A 80 7.82 -7.17 -1.50
N ASP A 81 6.55 -6.86 -1.26
CA ASP A 81 6.04 -5.49 -1.19
C ASP A 81 6.07 -4.91 0.24
N LEU A 82 6.50 -5.69 1.24
CA LEU A 82 6.66 -5.22 2.62
C LEU A 82 7.50 -3.93 2.74
N PRO A 83 8.63 -3.76 2.02
CA PRO A 83 9.38 -2.50 2.07
C PRO A 83 8.58 -1.30 1.56
N LEU A 84 7.70 -1.50 0.57
CA LEU A 84 6.81 -0.45 0.06
C LEU A 84 5.78 -0.05 1.13
N LEU A 85 5.17 -1.01 1.81
CA LEU A 85 4.21 -0.75 2.89
C LEU A 85 4.86 -0.02 4.08
N VAL A 86 6.07 -0.44 4.47
CA VAL A 86 6.83 0.24 5.52
C VAL A 86 7.18 1.67 5.11
N ASN A 87 7.51 1.90 3.83
CA ASN A 87 7.77 3.23 3.32
C ASN A 87 6.51 4.12 3.36
N ILE A 88 5.33 3.59 2.98
CA ILE A 88 4.05 4.31 3.13
C ILE A 88 3.83 4.73 4.58
N ARG A 89 4.03 3.82 5.54
CA ARG A 89 3.89 4.12 6.98
C ARG A 89 4.79 5.28 7.39
N THR A 90 6.09 5.18 7.10
CA THR A 90 7.08 6.22 7.45
C THR A 90 6.78 7.55 6.76
N LEU A 91 6.44 7.51 5.47
CA LEU A 91 6.09 8.69 4.68
C LEU A 91 4.85 9.38 5.25
N ALA A 92 3.79 8.62 5.53
CA ALA A 92 2.56 9.13 6.12
C ALA A 92 2.81 9.80 7.47
N THR A 93 3.52 9.13 8.38
CA THR A 93 3.89 9.69 9.68
C THR A 93 4.65 11.01 9.52
N ARG A 94 5.67 11.04 8.65
CA ARG A 94 6.46 12.25 8.40
C ARG A 94 5.62 13.40 7.86
N LEU A 95 4.77 13.13 6.87
CA LEU A 95 3.92 14.14 6.25
C LEU A 95 2.86 14.65 7.23
N LEU A 96 2.17 13.78 7.97
CA LEU A 96 1.19 14.18 8.98
C LEU A 96 1.84 14.98 10.13
N SER A 97 3.02 14.58 10.58
CA SER A 97 3.79 15.35 11.57
C SER A 97 4.11 16.75 11.08
N SER A 98 4.42 16.93 9.79
CA SER A 98 4.70 18.26 9.23
C SER A 98 3.47 19.17 9.14
N LEU A 99 2.26 18.61 9.12
CA LEU A 99 1.00 19.38 9.14
C LEU A 99 0.65 19.89 10.54
N LEU A 100 1.20 19.28 11.59
CA LEU A 100 1.09 19.79 12.95
C LEU A 100 2.05 20.97 13.07
N ALA A 101 1.50 22.19 13.14
CA ALA A 101 2.30 23.40 13.31
C ALA A 101 3.30 23.25 14.48
N PRO A 102 4.55 23.76 14.37
CA PRO A 102 5.44 23.83 15.50
C PRO A 102 4.77 24.72 16.56
N ILE A 103 4.42 24.13 17.70
CA ILE A 103 3.96 24.93 18.84
C ILE A 103 5.16 25.81 19.23
N PRO A 104 5.01 27.15 19.33
CA PRO A 104 6.11 28.02 19.71
C PRO A 104 6.72 27.55 21.03
N SER A 105 8.04 27.43 21.03
CA SER A 105 8.88 26.87 22.08
C SER A 105 8.54 27.48 23.44
N GLY A 106 8.08 26.67 24.38
CA GLY A 106 7.76 27.13 25.73
C GLY A 106 7.47 26.03 26.74
N SER A 107 6.56 25.10 26.45
CA SER A 107 6.24 24.03 27.41
C SER A 107 5.32 22.97 26.80
N ALA A 108 5.90 21.92 26.24
CA ALA A 108 5.40 20.52 26.29
C ALA A 108 6.22 19.67 25.30
N PRO A 109 6.55 18.41 25.64
CA PRO A 109 7.12 17.48 24.67
C PRO A 109 6.18 17.33 23.46
N LEU A 110 6.75 17.04 22.27
CA LEU A 110 6.00 16.63 21.08
C LEU A 110 4.82 15.77 21.53
N ARG A 111 3.57 16.20 21.28
CA ARG A 111 2.38 15.49 21.77
C ARG A 111 2.52 13.99 21.45
N PRO A 112 2.71 13.12 22.46
CA PRO A 112 2.90 11.68 22.23
C PRO A 112 1.65 10.99 21.65
N ASN A 113 0.53 11.72 21.58
CA ASN A 113 -0.79 11.20 21.28
C ASN A 113 -1.39 11.75 19.99
N ALA A 114 -0.59 12.22 19.03
CA ALA A 114 -1.11 12.39 17.67
C ALA A 114 -1.35 10.99 17.10
N GLN A 115 -2.55 10.44 17.34
CA GLN A 115 -2.93 9.12 16.88
C GLN A 115 -3.14 9.20 15.36
N PHE A 116 -2.05 9.01 14.62
CA PHE A 116 -2.08 8.88 13.18
C PHE A 116 -2.78 7.57 12.83
N GLN A 117 -3.76 7.66 11.95
CA GLN A 117 -4.47 6.53 11.42
C GLN A 117 -4.02 6.37 9.98
N ILE A 118 -3.38 5.25 9.67
CA ILE A 118 -2.81 4.95 8.36
C ILE A 118 -3.34 3.58 7.94
N GLY A 119 -3.91 3.51 6.75
CA GLY A 119 -4.51 2.26 6.28
C GLY A 119 -5.13 2.38 4.91
N PHE A 120 -5.75 1.29 4.50
CA PHE A 120 -6.43 1.15 3.22
C PHE A 120 -7.92 0.95 3.46
N THR A 121 -8.74 1.57 2.62
CA THR A 121 -10.18 1.33 2.63
C THR A 121 -10.50 0.21 1.64
N THR A 122 -11.11 -0.88 2.10
CA THR A 122 -11.43 -2.06 1.27
C THR A 122 -12.78 -1.98 0.58
N LEU A 123 -13.62 -1.02 0.95
CA LEU A 123 -14.92 -0.86 0.32
C LEU A 123 -14.76 -0.27 -1.08
N LEU A 124 -15.39 -0.95 -2.04
CA LEU A 124 -15.76 -0.49 -3.39
C LEU A 124 -16.54 0.84 -3.44
N THR A 125 -16.66 1.57 -2.32
CA THR A 125 -17.55 2.71 -2.13
C THR A 125 -16.98 3.75 -1.17
N ASP A 126 -15.74 4.25 -1.36
CA ASP A 126 -15.54 5.68 -1.05
C ASP A 126 -16.30 6.48 -2.10
N SER A 127 -17.55 6.84 -1.79
CA SER A 127 -18.41 7.64 -2.68
C SER A 127 -17.80 8.97 -3.12
N LYS A 128 -16.74 9.43 -2.43
CA LYS A 128 -16.04 10.69 -2.71
C LYS A 128 -14.72 10.50 -3.45
N ILE A 129 -14.12 9.31 -3.37
CA ILE A 129 -12.97 8.90 -4.17
C ILE A 129 -13.29 7.52 -4.76
N PRO A 130 -14.21 7.45 -5.76
CA PRO A 130 -14.68 6.19 -6.31
C PRO A 130 -13.61 5.60 -7.24
N VAL A 131 -12.54 5.09 -6.64
CA VAL A 131 -11.44 4.47 -7.36
C VAL A 131 -11.29 3.06 -6.82
N SER A 132 -12.17 2.20 -7.31
CA SER A 132 -12.20 0.77 -6.96
C SER A 132 -11.02 -0.01 -7.53
N ASP A 133 -10.27 0.59 -8.45
CA ASP A 133 -9.28 -0.10 -9.28
C ASP A 133 -7.87 0.51 -9.11
N HIS A 134 -7.62 1.30 -8.07
CA HIS A 134 -6.27 1.78 -7.77
C HIS A 134 -6.09 2.00 -6.27
N LEU A 135 -5.37 1.07 -5.66
CA LEU A 135 -4.97 1.09 -4.27
C LEU A 135 -4.27 2.40 -3.90
N HIS A 136 -4.73 2.99 -2.82
CA HIS A 136 -4.12 4.16 -2.21
C HIS A 136 -4.33 4.10 -0.70
N ALA A 137 -3.33 4.55 0.04
CA ALA A 137 -3.42 4.64 1.49
C ALA A 137 -4.07 5.97 1.89
N HIS A 138 -4.94 5.89 2.88
CA HIS A 138 -5.46 7.04 3.60
C HIS A 138 -4.65 7.21 4.87
N ALA A 139 -4.20 8.43 5.14
CA ALA A 139 -3.55 8.76 6.39
C ALA A 139 -4.13 10.05 6.97
N TYR A 140 -4.56 10.04 8.23
CA TYR A 140 -5.16 11.20 8.88
C TYR A 140 -4.81 11.31 10.35
N ILE A 141 -4.98 12.51 10.90
CA ILE A 141 -4.72 12.80 12.31
C ILE A 141 -6.03 12.67 13.09
N ALA A 142 -6.12 11.78 14.07
CA ALA A 142 -7.35 11.64 14.86
C ALA A 142 -7.74 12.94 15.61
N PRO A 143 -9.04 13.20 15.82
CA PRO A 143 -10.19 12.34 15.47
C PRO A 143 -10.58 12.44 13.98
N ALA A 144 -11.41 11.50 13.52
CA ALA A 144 -12.03 11.54 12.19
C ALA A 144 -13.38 12.31 12.22
N ASP A 145 -13.32 13.58 12.63
CA ASP A 145 -14.48 14.42 12.93
C ASP A 145 -15.27 14.91 11.70
N LEU A 146 -14.78 14.68 10.48
CA LEU A 146 -15.40 15.16 9.24
C LEU A 146 -16.02 14.06 8.37
N MET A 147 -16.06 12.80 8.84
CA MET A 147 -16.60 11.68 8.05
C MET A 147 -18.11 11.77 7.78
N GLY A 148 -18.86 12.39 8.71
CA GLY A 148 -20.31 12.23 8.75
C GLY A 148 -20.73 10.77 8.97
N TRP A 149 -22.04 10.53 9.08
CA TRP A 149 -22.57 9.21 9.45
C TRP A 149 -22.25 8.11 8.41
N TRP A 150 -22.37 8.41 7.12
CA TRP A 150 -22.18 7.40 6.06
C TRP A 150 -20.73 6.99 5.87
N ARG A 151 -19.77 7.94 5.84
CA ARG A 151 -18.34 7.55 5.72
C ARG A 151 -17.81 6.98 7.03
N SER A 152 -18.40 7.29 8.18
CA SER A 152 -18.05 6.61 9.42
C SER A 152 -18.28 5.10 9.34
N LYS A 153 -19.26 4.63 8.53
CA LYS A 153 -19.40 3.20 8.24
C LYS A 153 -18.29 2.69 7.32
N ALA A 154 -17.89 3.48 6.32
CA ALA A 154 -16.89 3.08 5.33
C ALA A 154 -15.44 3.11 5.83
N TYR A 155 -15.20 3.81 6.93
CA TYR A 155 -13.95 3.77 7.69
C TYR A 155 -14.14 3.03 9.02
N GLY A 156 -15.23 2.27 9.12
CA GLY A 156 -15.44 1.36 10.23
C GLY A 156 -14.43 0.21 10.20
N PRO A 157 -14.34 -0.55 11.30
CA PRO A 157 -13.39 -1.65 11.45
C PRO A 157 -13.55 -2.77 10.40
N LEU A 158 -14.72 -2.88 9.75
CA LEU A 158 -14.96 -3.89 8.71
C LEU A 158 -14.42 -3.50 7.33
N SER A 159 -14.05 -2.23 7.16
CA SER A 159 -13.74 -1.62 5.86
C SER A 159 -12.41 -0.88 5.85
N TRP A 160 -11.71 -0.90 6.99
CA TRP A 160 -10.44 -0.25 7.20
C TRP A 160 -9.39 -1.32 7.55
N TYR A 161 -8.39 -1.44 6.70
CA TYR A 161 -7.22 -2.26 6.94
C TYR A 161 -6.08 -1.35 7.41
N ALA A 162 -5.78 -1.38 8.71
CA ALA A 162 -4.65 -0.63 9.24
C ALA A 162 -3.35 -1.13 8.60
N ILE A 163 -2.43 -0.21 8.30
CA ILE A 163 -1.19 -0.55 7.60
C ILE A 163 -0.32 -1.52 8.40
N ASP A 164 -0.32 -1.38 9.73
CA ASP A 164 0.46 -2.25 10.61
C ASP A 164 -0.11 -3.67 10.65
N ASP A 165 -1.45 -3.82 10.63
CA ASP A 165 -2.11 -5.12 10.56
C ASP A 165 -1.81 -5.82 9.23
N LEU A 166 -1.88 -5.10 8.11
CA LEU A 166 -1.55 -5.65 6.79
C LEU A 166 -0.07 -6.08 6.69
N ILE A 167 0.85 -5.28 7.22
CA ILE A 167 2.27 -5.65 7.30
C ILE A 167 2.44 -6.91 8.14
N ALA A 168 1.76 -7.01 9.27
CA ALA A 168 1.83 -8.19 10.14
C ALA A 168 1.24 -9.44 9.49
N GLU A 169 0.09 -9.33 8.82
CA GLU A 169 -0.58 -10.40 8.09
C GLU A 169 0.31 -10.96 6.97
N ILE A 170 0.87 -10.09 6.12
CA ILE A 170 1.77 -10.52 5.04
C ILE A 170 3.01 -11.21 5.61
N ARG A 171 3.62 -10.67 6.67
CA ARG A 171 4.79 -11.30 7.34
C ARG A 171 4.47 -12.68 7.90
N GLU A 172 3.31 -12.83 8.51
CA GLU A 172 2.85 -14.12 9.03
C GLU A 172 2.64 -15.13 7.89
N SER A 173 2.04 -14.70 6.77
CA SER A 173 1.85 -15.58 5.61
C SER A 173 3.16 -16.01 4.93
N ALA A 174 4.18 -15.15 4.94
CA ALA A 174 5.45 -15.37 4.24
C ALA A 174 6.47 -16.17 5.05
N THR A 175 6.36 -16.15 6.38
CA THR A 175 7.31 -16.83 7.26
C THR A 175 6.74 -18.19 7.67
N ASN A 176 7.25 -19.27 7.04
CA ASN A 176 6.89 -20.66 7.35
C ASN A 176 7.25 -21.09 8.80
N ASN A 177 7.77 -20.18 9.61
CA ASN A 177 7.90 -20.27 11.05
C ASN A 177 8.14 -18.85 11.63
N ARG A 178 7.39 -18.50 12.69
CA ARG A 178 7.87 -17.73 13.86
C ARG A 178 7.63 -16.22 13.97
N ILE A 179 6.68 -15.61 13.27
CA ILE A 179 6.17 -14.27 13.66
C ILE A 179 4.67 -14.38 13.99
N LYS A 180 4.34 -14.57 15.28
CA LYS A 180 2.95 -14.51 15.75
C LYS A 180 2.46 -13.05 15.67
N SER A 181 1.46 -12.78 14.84
CA SER A 181 0.88 -11.44 14.66
C SER A 181 -0.26 -11.11 15.65
N GLY A 182 -0.86 -12.12 16.31
CA GLY A 182 -2.17 -11.96 16.95
C GLY A 182 -2.21 -11.55 18.43
N TYR A 183 -1.70 -10.38 18.84
CA TYR A 183 -2.07 -9.81 20.13
C TYR A 183 -2.26 -8.28 20.05
N GLU A 184 -3.46 -7.80 20.42
CA GLU A 184 -3.84 -6.39 20.59
C GLU A 184 -2.92 -5.61 21.56
N ASN A 185 -2.00 -6.30 22.25
CA ASN A 185 -1.03 -5.75 23.19
C ASN A 185 0.42 -6.17 22.88
N ARG A 186 0.77 -6.47 21.61
CA ARG A 186 2.17 -6.75 21.25
C ARG A 186 2.98 -5.45 21.29
N PRO A 187 3.97 -5.30 22.20
CA PRO A 187 4.90 -4.18 22.10
C PRO A 187 5.64 -4.26 20.76
N PRO A 188 5.99 -3.11 20.14
CA PRO A 188 6.69 -3.07 18.87
C PRO A 188 7.94 -3.95 18.96
N ALA A 189 7.96 -5.03 18.20
CA ALA A 189 9.06 -5.97 18.25
C ALA A 189 10.22 -5.44 17.41
N PRO A 190 11.48 -5.78 17.72
CA PRO A 190 12.63 -5.35 16.92
C PRO A 190 12.49 -5.66 15.42
N ILE A 191 11.80 -6.75 15.07
CA ILE A 191 11.55 -7.14 13.68
C ILE A 191 10.62 -6.18 12.92
N ASP A 192 9.75 -5.45 13.62
CA ASP A 192 8.84 -4.44 13.03
C ASP A 192 9.59 -3.19 12.57
N MET A 193 10.82 -3.02 13.05
CA MET A 193 11.75 -1.96 12.67
C MET A 193 12.65 -2.35 11.49
N VAL A 194 12.61 -3.61 11.04
CA VAL A 194 13.39 -4.09 9.89
C VAL A 194 12.46 -4.11 8.67
N PRO A 195 12.62 -3.18 7.70
CA PRO A 195 11.68 -3.07 6.57
C PRO A 195 11.59 -4.35 5.74
N ASN A 196 12.74 -5.01 5.51
CA ASN A 196 12.84 -6.20 4.68
C ASN A 196 12.53 -7.50 5.43
N ALA A 197 12.18 -7.45 6.72
CA ALA A 197 11.86 -8.65 7.47
C ALA A 197 10.57 -9.29 6.95
N GLY A 198 10.65 -10.57 6.59
CA GLY A 198 9.55 -11.31 5.96
C GLY A 198 9.41 -11.06 4.46
N ALA A 199 10.25 -10.23 3.85
CA ALA A 199 10.14 -9.88 2.42
C ALA A 199 10.70 -10.93 1.45
N ARG A 200 11.21 -12.04 1.98
CA ARG A 200 11.73 -13.17 1.20
C ARG A 200 11.11 -14.45 1.70
N SER A 201 10.89 -15.37 0.79
CA SER A 201 10.32 -16.69 1.03
C SER A 201 11.22 -17.75 0.43
N GLY A 202 11.32 -18.89 1.12
CA GLY A 202 12.09 -20.02 0.67
C GLY A 202 11.64 -21.31 1.33
N THR A 203 12.03 -22.42 0.73
CA THR A 203 11.76 -23.76 1.25
C THR A 203 12.77 -24.15 2.32
N ALA A 204 12.48 -25.23 3.06
CA ALA A 204 13.35 -25.70 4.15
C ALA A 204 14.72 -26.20 3.68
N ASP A 205 14.85 -26.59 2.41
CA ASP A 205 16.10 -26.97 1.73
C ASP A 205 16.88 -25.76 1.17
N GLY A 206 16.42 -24.53 1.44
CA GLY A 206 17.12 -23.30 1.09
C GLY A 206 16.91 -22.81 -0.34
N VAL A 207 15.92 -23.36 -1.06
CA VAL A 207 15.54 -22.85 -2.38
C VAL A 207 14.73 -21.56 -2.20
N GLU A 208 15.16 -20.50 -2.87
CA GLU A 208 14.45 -19.23 -2.88
C GLU A 208 13.17 -19.35 -3.73
N THR A 209 12.03 -19.02 -3.13
CA THR A 209 10.70 -19.03 -3.79
C THR A 209 10.03 -17.67 -3.74
N THR A 210 10.81 -16.61 -3.53
CA THR A 210 10.34 -15.23 -3.46
C THR A 210 9.72 -14.78 -4.78
N GLU A 211 8.51 -14.23 -4.69
CA GLU A 211 7.79 -13.67 -5.84
C GLU A 211 8.42 -12.34 -6.29
N PRO A 212 8.33 -11.94 -7.57
CA PRO A 212 8.77 -10.62 -8.00
C PRO A 212 8.00 -9.50 -7.27
N GLY A 213 8.68 -8.43 -6.85
CA GLY A 213 8.06 -7.28 -6.16
C GLY A 213 7.61 -6.17 -7.09
N LEU A 214 6.61 -5.39 -6.68
CA LEU A 214 6.00 -4.32 -7.48
C LEU A 214 6.96 -3.18 -7.83
N ALA A 215 7.94 -2.90 -6.96
CA ALA A 215 8.92 -1.83 -7.17
C ALA A 215 9.96 -2.14 -8.26
N ASN A 216 10.11 -3.41 -8.64
CA ASN A 216 11.25 -3.91 -9.43
C ASN A 216 10.83 -4.77 -10.63
N ALA A 217 9.61 -4.58 -11.17
CA ALA A 217 9.10 -5.39 -12.28
C ALA A 217 10.05 -5.43 -13.50
N ASP A 218 10.87 -4.40 -13.70
CA ASP A 218 11.85 -4.33 -14.81
C ASP A 218 13.29 -4.69 -14.41
N ALA A 219 13.65 -4.74 -13.12
CA ALA A 219 15.02 -5.06 -12.70
C ALA A 219 15.38 -6.54 -12.95
N ASP A 220 14.37 -7.42 -12.99
CA ASP A 220 14.55 -8.83 -13.34
C ASP A 220 14.75 -9.07 -14.84
N LEU A 221 14.43 -8.09 -15.70
CA LEU A 221 14.70 -8.18 -17.15
C LEU A 221 16.19 -7.92 -17.48
N GLU A 222 16.90 -7.15 -16.65
CA GLU A 222 18.29 -6.77 -16.91
C GLU A 222 19.30 -7.86 -16.45
N ASN A 223 18.88 -8.79 -15.58
CA ASN A 223 19.74 -9.85 -15.05
C ASN A 223 19.90 -11.09 -15.94
N GLY A 224 19.45 -11.06 -17.21
CA GLY A 224 19.97 -11.88 -18.31
C GLY A 224 20.10 -13.41 -18.13
N LEU A 225 19.51 -14.02 -17.10
CA LEU A 225 19.66 -15.45 -16.76
C LEU A 225 18.34 -16.05 -16.29
N ARG A 226 17.31 -15.97 -17.14
CA ARG A 226 16.27 -17.00 -17.16
C ARG A 226 16.05 -17.42 -18.61
N THR A 227 16.69 -18.53 -18.97
CA THR A 227 16.27 -19.34 -20.10
C THR A 227 14.77 -19.58 -19.95
N PRO A 228 13.94 -19.36 -20.98
CA PRO A 228 12.53 -19.73 -20.88
C PRO A 228 12.49 -21.24 -20.70
N SER A 229 12.16 -21.69 -19.49
CA SER A 229 11.69 -23.07 -19.31
C SER A 229 10.48 -23.20 -20.21
N ALA A 230 10.66 -23.91 -21.31
CA ALA A 230 9.60 -24.32 -22.19
C ALA A 230 8.45 -24.86 -21.33
N LEU A 231 7.27 -24.31 -21.55
CA LEU A 231 6.02 -24.91 -21.12
C LEU A 231 6.00 -26.34 -21.67
N SER A 232 6.36 -27.33 -20.86
CA SER A 232 6.10 -28.72 -21.17
C SER A 232 4.59 -28.87 -21.32
N PRO A 233 4.06 -29.29 -22.48
CA PRO A 233 2.65 -29.59 -22.61
C PRO A 233 2.35 -30.76 -21.67
N ARG A 234 1.45 -30.51 -20.73
CA ARG A 234 0.90 -31.51 -19.81
C ARG A 234 0.15 -32.53 -20.66
N THR A 235 0.79 -33.65 -20.96
CA THR A 235 0.17 -34.79 -21.63
C THR A 235 -1.00 -35.25 -20.77
N ALA A 236 -2.22 -35.11 -21.29
CA ALA A 236 -3.42 -35.66 -20.68
C ALA A 236 -3.29 -37.19 -20.65
N LEU A 237 -3.16 -37.76 -19.46
CA LEU A 237 -3.33 -39.19 -19.23
C LEU A 237 -4.82 -39.52 -19.35
N SER A 238 -5.19 -40.13 -20.48
CA SER A 238 -6.49 -40.78 -20.66
C SER A 238 -6.68 -41.91 -19.65
N PRO A 239 -7.87 -42.10 -19.06
CA PRO A 239 -8.16 -43.26 -18.24
C PRO A 239 -8.34 -44.50 -19.13
N GLN A 240 -7.41 -45.46 -19.05
CA GLN A 240 -7.61 -46.80 -19.61
C GLN A 240 -8.56 -47.58 -18.72
N ASN A 241 -9.80 -47.69 -19.16
CA ASN A 241 -10.79 -48.61 -18.62
C ASN A 241 -10.88 -49.81 -19.60
N MET A 242 -10.26 -50.94 -19.26
CA MET A 242 -10.36 -52.19 -20.02
C MET A 242 -10.56 -53.34 -19.04
N ILE A 243 -11.79 -53.83 -18.98
CA ILE A 243 -12.21 -55.05 -18.27
C ILE A 243 -11.85 -56.25 -19.17
N PRO A 244 -11.23 -57.33 -18.65
CA PRO A 244 -10.98 -58.53 -19.44
C PRO A 244 -12.26 -59.36 -19.61
N THR A 245 -12.53 -59.79 -20.84
CA THR A 245 -13.61 -60.72 -21.17
C THR A 245 -13.13 -62.15 -20.97
N ILE A 246 -13.78 -62.89 -20.07
CA ILE A 246 -13.63 -64.35 -19.92
C ILE A 246 -14.38 -65.02 -21.07
N ARG A 247 -13.71 -65.87 -21.86
CA ARG A 247 -14.36 -66.81 -22.77
C ARG A 247 -14.51 -68.16 -22.07
N VAL A 248 -15.73 -68.69 -22.16
CA VAL A 248 -16.15 -70.06 -21.79
C VAL A 248 -15.63 -71.05 -22.82
#